data_AF-A0A3C1LDR2-F1
#
_entry.id   AF-A0A3C1LDR2-F1
#
_cell.length_a   1.000
_cell.length_b   1.000
_cell.length_c   1.000
_cell.angle_alpha   90.00
_cell.angle_beta   90.00
_cell.angle_gamma   90.00
#
_symmetry.space_group_name_H-M   'P 1'
#
loop_
_entity.id
_entity.type
_entity.pdbx_description
1 polymer ?
#
loop_
_entity_poly.entity_id
_entity_poly.type
_entity_poly.pdbx_seq_one_letter_code
_entity_poly.pdbx_strand_id
1 'polypeptide(L)'
;SAVAAYDELLRRFPKAEEREEALFSTIYAAKKIPNQPKADSALLALQQHFPQGKFTQKLTQSKPVNPADANPKATAQYNQIYNEFIAGNYAVAEQLKRSADSTYGNQFWTPQLLFIEAVYYVSQRRDSSALKVLRDLSSLHQGHVLVPKANALIDVIQRRKEIERYLTDLQITRYNDEDTVSYIAQQLEPPKVIINQAPIVKKDSVIAVAPTIKVEPVAIKKDTITIGKPAETTYTFNLANPHYAVVWLKKVDGVFVNETKNSFTRYNREKFYNQPLAITNNKINDSATLVLIGPFNDGLAASEYINKIKPVAASRIIPWLQGDKYSFIVISTNDLQVLVTKKDVEAYLQGLRKARPEANW
;
A
#
# COMPACT_ATOMS: atom_id res chain seq x y z
N SER A 1 15.59 1.94 -28.18
CA SER A 1 15.70 0.74 -27.32
C SER A 1 14.44 -0.10 -27.47
N ALA A 2 14.47 -1.39 -27.08
CA ALA A 2 13.28 -2.25 -27.17
C ALA A 2 12.07 -1.67 -26.41
N VAL A 3 12.29 -1.09 -25.23
CA VAL A 3 11.25 -0.38 -24.46
C VAL A 3 10.62 0.77 -25.26
N ALA A 4 11.44 1.62 -25.90
CA ALA A 4 10.91 2.74 -26.69
C ALA A 4 10.09 2.28 -27.91
N ALA A 5 10.49 1.16 -28.54
CA ALA A 5 9.74 0.58 -29.66
C ALA A 5 8.38 0.04 -29.23
N TYR A 6 8.31 -0.66 -28.08
CA TYR A 6 7.03 -1.10 -27.53
C TYR A 6 6.15 0.06 -27.07
N ASP A 7 6.74 1.12 -26.51
CA ASP A 7 6.01 2.34 -26.15
C ASP A 7 5.38 3.01 -27.36
N GLU A 8 6.13 3.09 -28.45
CA GLU A 8 5.64 3.64 -29.70
C GLU A 8 4.51 2.78 -30.29
N LEU A 9 4.65 1.45 -30.24
CA LEU A 9 3.60 0.52 -30.68
C LEU A 9 2.32 0.68 -29.84
N LEU A 10 2.44 0.74 -28.52
CA LEU A 10 1.30 0.91 -27.61
C LEU A 10 0.63 2.29 -27.78
N ARG A 11 1.40 3.33 -28.10
CA ARG A 11 0.89 4.67 -28.37
C ARG A 11 0.19 4.76 -29.72
N ARG A 12 0.77 4.20 -30.77
CA ARG A 12 0.24 4.25 -32.14
C ARG A 12 -0.95 3.32 -32.33
N PHE A 13 -0.97 2.18 -31.62
CA PHE A 13 -1.98 1.14 -31.78
C PHE A 13 -2.60 0.71 -30.44
N PRO A 14 -3.35 1.59 -29.76
CA PRO A 14 -3.88 1.33 -28.42
C PRO A 14 -4.98 0.25 -28.37
N LYS A 15 -5.48 -0.21 -29.52
CA LYS A 15 -6.48 -1.28 -29.66
C LYS A 15 -5.96 -2.50 -30.44
N ALA A 16 -4.64 -2.59 -30.65
CA ALA A 16 -4.02 -3.70 -31.33
C ALA A 16 -4.28 -5.01 -30.59
N GLU A 17 -4.42 -6.11 -31.34
CA GLU A 17 -4.53 -7.46 -30.78
C GLU A 17 -3.25 -7.83 -30.01
N GLU A 18 -2.11 -7.33 -30.47
CA GLU A 18 -0.78 -7.53 -29.91
C GLU A 18 -0.52 -6.66 -28.68
N ARG A 19 -1.46 -5.82 -28.25
CA ARG A 19 -1.29 -4.92 -27.10
C ARG A 19 -0.95 -5.70 -25.83
N GLU A 20 -1.56 -6.87 -25.66
CA GLU A 20 -1.25 -7.74 -24.53
C GLU A 20 0.21 -8.22 -24.56
N GLU A 21 0.68 -8.69 -25.72
CA GLU A 21 2.05 -9.16 -25.92
C GLU A 21 3.08 -8.04 -25.82
N ALA A 22 2.76 -6.85 -26.33
CA ALA A 22 3.61 -5.68 -26.27
C ALA A 22 3.81 -5.18 -24.84
N LEU A 23 2.76 -5.19 -24.02
CA LEU A 23 2.86 -4.91 -22.59
C LEU A 23 3.73 -5.94 -21.88
N PHE A 24 3.53 -7.23 -22.15
CA PHE A 24 4.37 -8.30 -21.62
C PHE A 24 5.85 -8.13 -22.00
N SER A 25 6.12 -7.81 -23.27
CA SER A 25 7.46 -7.61 -23.80
C SER A 25 8.12 -6.36 -23.23
N THR A 26 7.34 -5.31 -22.96
CA THR A 26 7.81 -4.11 -22.25
C THR A 26 8.28 -4.44 -20.85
N ILE A 27 7.55 -5.28 -20.12
CA ILE A 27 7.93 -5.73 -18.76
C ILE A 27 9.28 -6.46 -18.81
N TYR A 28 9.44 -7.38 -19.76
CA TYR A 28 10.68 -8.14 -19.92
C TYR A 28 11.86 -7.24 -20.29
N ALA A 29 11.69 -6.35 -21.27
CA ALA A 29 12.74 -5.44 -21.72
C ALA A 29 13.13 -4.45 -20.62
N ALA A 30 12.17 -3.86 -19.91
CA ALA A 30 12.41 -2.88 -18.86
C ALA A 30 13.20 -3.46 -17.67
N LYS A 31 12.99 -4.74 -17.32
CA LYS A 31 13.78 -5.45 -16.31
C LYS A 31 15.24 -5.67 -16.70
N LYS A 32 15.56 -5.72 -18.00
CA LYS A 32 16.92 -5.88 -18.51
C LYS A 32 17.71 -4.56 -18.54
N ILE A 33 17.03 -3.42 -18.50
CA ILE A 33 17.64 -2.07 -18.54
C ILE A 33 17.23 -1.27 -17.30
N PRO A 34 17.66 -1.68 -16.09
CA PRO A 34 17.09 -1.44 -14.75
C PRO A 34 15.98 -0.38 -14.60
N ASN A 35 14.92 -0.47 -15.41
CA ASN A 35 13.88 0.55 -15.55
C ASN A 35 12.62 -0.02 -14.91
N GLN A 36 12.73 -0.20 -13.60
CA GLN A 36 11.67 -0.78 -12.79
C GLN A 36 10.32 -0.02 -12.94
N PRO A 37 10.27 1.32 -12.94
CA PRO A 37 9.00 2.05 -13.11
C PRO A 37 8.26 1.68 -14.40
N LYS A 38 9.01 1.44 -15.48
CA LYS A 38 8.43 1.05 -16.76
C LYS A 38 7.88 -0.38 -16.74
N ALA A 39 8.64 -1.31 -16.15
CA ALA A 39 8.19 -2.68 -15.99
C ALA A 39 6.89 -2.73 -15.16
N ASP A 40 6.82 -1.91 -14.13
CA ASP A 40 5.68 -1.86 -13.21
C ASP A 40 4.43 -1.27 -13.89
N SER A 41 4.59 -0.14 -14.61
CA SER A 41 3.51 0.47 -15.38
C SER A 41 2.93 -0.48 -16.44
N ALA A 42 3.79 -1.21 -17.14
CA ALA A 42 3.35 -2.18 -18.13
C ALA A 42 2.65 -3.40 -17.49
N LEU A 43 3.10 -3.86 -16.32
CA LEU A 43 2.46 -4.94 -15.56
C LEU A 43 1.04 -4.56 -15.12
N LEU A 44 0.87 -3.35 -14.58
CA LEU A 44 -0.45 -2.85 -14.20
C LEU A 44 -1.39 -2.80 -15.41
N ALA A 45 -0.95 -2.15 -16.50
CA ALA A 45 -1.77 -2.03 -17.71
C ALA A 45 -2.19 -3.39 -18.27
N LEU A 46 -1.28 -4.37 -18.20
CA LEU A 46 -1.56 -5.75 -18.58
C LEU A 46 -2.66 -6.37 -17.71
N GLN A 47 -2.53 -6.27 -16.38
CA GLN A 47 -3.51 -6.81 -15.43
C GLN A 47 -4.89 -6.15 -15.53
N GLN A 48 -4.94 -4.84 -15.80
CA GLN A 48 -6.21 -4.09 -15.86
C GLN A 48 -6.96 -4.32 -17.17
N HIS A 49 -6.26 -4.32 -18.30
CA HIS A 49 -6.91 -4.42 -19.61
C HIS A 49 -7.07 -5.86 -20.09
N PHE A 50 -6.26 -6.78 -19.58
CA PHE A 50 -6.28 -8.18 -19.99
C PHE A 50 -6.33 -9.11 -18.78
N PRO A 51 -7.24 -8.95 -17.80
CA PRO A 51 -7.22 -9.74 -16.56
C PRO A 51 -7.25 -11.26 -16.78
N GLN A 52 -7.86 -11.71 -17.90
CA GLN A 52 -7.93 -13.12 -18.31
C GLN A 52 -7.08 -13.43 -19.55
N GLY A 53 -6.25 -12.49 -20.01
CA GLY A 53 -5.44 -12.63 -21.22
C GLY A 53 -4.29 -13.61 -21.03
N LYS A 54 -3.77 -14.15 -22.14
CA LYS A 54 -2.73 -15.19 -22.16
C LYS A 54 -1.45 -14.74 -21.46
N PHE A 55 -1.01 -13.51 -21.68
CA PHE A 55 0.22 -12.98 -21.09
C PHE A 55 0.02 -12.43 -19.68
N THR A 56 -1.17 -11.90 -19.36
CA THR A 56 -1.53 -11.63 -17.97
C THR A 56 -1.47 -12.91 -17.18
N GLN A 57 -2.13 -13.96 -17.68
CA GLN A 57 -2.04 -15.30 -17.12
C GLN A 57 -0.59 -15.78 -17.04
N LYS A 58 0.27 -15.55 -18.04
CA LYS A 58 1.72 -15.88 -17.92
C LYS A 58 2.46 -15.14 -16.80
N LEU A 59 1.98 -13.98 -16.34
CA LEU A 59 2.59 -13.16 -15.28
C LEU A 59 1.90 -13.29 -13.91
N THR A 60 0.59 -13.58 -13.90
CA THR A 60 -0.24 -13.65 -12.70
C THR A 60 -0.57 -15.08 -12.30
N GLN A 61 -0.54 -16.05 -13.22
CA GLN A 61 -0.64 -17.44 -12.85
C GLN A 61 0.58 -17.82 -12.03
N SER A 62 0.27 -18.45 -10.91
CA SER A 62 1.09 -19.43 -10.22
C SER A 62 1.68 -20.41 -11.23
N LYS A 63 2.81 -20.06 -11.84
CA LYS A 63 3.57 -21.05 -12.61
C LYS A 63 4.17 -22.01 -11.62
N PRO A 64 4.13 -23.31 -11.90
CA PRO A 64 5.00 -24.22 -11.20
C PRO A 64 6.44 -23.72 -11.32
N VAL A 65 7.27 -23.96 -10.30
CA VAL A 65 8.71 -23.63 -10.29
C VAL A 65 9.40 -24.09 -11.59
N ASN A 66 8.86 -25.15 -12.23
CA ASN A 66 9.21 -25.58 -13.58
C ASN A 66 8.01 -25.43 -14.57
N PRO A 67 8.17 -24.72 -15.70
CA PRO A 67 7.13 -24.57 -16.74
C PRO A 67 6.61 -25.89 -17.36
N ALA A 68 7.33 -27.00 -17.19
CA ALA A 68 6.93 -28.33 -17.68
C ALA A 68 5.75 -28.96 -16.90
N ASP A 69 5.44 -28.46 -15.70
CA ASP A 69 4.42 -29.04 -14.80
C ASP A 69 3.07 -28.33 -14.85
N ALA A 70 2.78 -27.58 -15.92
CA ALA A 70 1.58 -26.76 -16.05
C ALA A 70 0.30 -27.61 -15.90
N ASN A 71 -0.34 -27.52 -14.74
CA ASN A 71 -1.60 -28.19 -14.43
C ASN A 71 -2.66 -27.14 -14.08
N PRO A 72 -3.65 -26.92 -14.95
CA PRO A 72 -4.71 -25.93 -14.71
C PRO A 72 -5.52 -26.19 -13.43
N LYS A 73 -5.73 -27.46 -13.07
CA LYS A 73 -6.45 -27.83 -11.83
C LYS A 73 -5.63 -27.47 -10.59
N ALA A 74 -4.34 -27.78 -10.60
CA ALA A 74 -3.43 -27.38 -9.51
C ALA A 74 -3.38 -25.85 -9.40
N THR A 75 -3.24 -25.15 -10.53
CA THR A 75 -3.22 -23.68 -10.58
C THR A 75 -4.49 -23.08 -9.96
N ALA A 76 -5.67 -23.60 -10.33
CA ALA A 76 -6.95 -23.16 -9.78
C ALA A 76 -7.04 -23.42 -8.25
N GLN A 77 -6.59 -24.59 -7.79
CA GLN A 77 -6.63 -24.95 -6.38
C GLN A 77 -5.69 -24.07 -5.54
N TYR A 78 -4.49 -23.76 -6.02
CA TYR A 78 -3.58 -22.84 -5.32
C TYR A 78 -4.06 -21.39 -5.35
N ASN A 79 -4.76 -20.96 -6.40
CA ASN A 79 -5.44 -19.66 -6.40
C ASN A 79 -6.58 -19.61 -5.37
N GLN A 80 -7.32 -20.72 -5.20
CA GLN A 80 -8.33 -20.81 -4.15
C GLN A 80 -7.69 -20.71 -2.76
N ILE A 81 -6.59 -21.44 -2.51
CA ILE A 81 -5.86 -21.35 -1.23
C ILE A 81 -5.43 -19.91 -0.94
N TYR A 82 -4.89 -19.20 -1.93
CA TYR A 82 -4.55 -17.79 -1.81
C TYR A 82 -5.78 -16.93 -1.42
N ASN A 83 -6.91 -17.15 -2.09
CA ASN A 83 -8.15 -16.42 -1.83
C ASN A 83 -8.67 -16.67 -0.40
N GLU A 84 -8.60 -17.90 0.10
CA GLU A 84 -8.99 -18.22 1.47
C GLU A 84 -8.04 -17.58 2.50
N PHE A 85 -6.73 -17.61 2.26
CA PHE A 85 -5.75 -16.92 3.12
C PHE A 85 -6.02 -15.42 3.15
N ILE A 86 -6.10 -14.76 1.98
CA ILE A 86 -6.24 -13.31 1.93
C ILE A 86 -7.58 -12.84 2.53
N ALA A 87 -8.63 -13.67 2.45
CA ALA A 87 -9.94 -13.40 3.05
C ALA A 87 -10.00 -13.67 4.56
N GLY A 88 -8.96 -14.27 5.16
CA GLY A 88 -8.91 -14.59 6.59
C GLY A 88 -9.52 -15.94 6.97
N ASN A 89 -9.88 -16.76 5.99
CA ASN A 89 -10.40 -18.11 6.18
C ASN A 89 -9.24 -19.11 6.42
N TYR A 90 -8.39 -18.82 7.40
CA TYR A 90 -7.09 -19.46 7.58
C TYR A 90 -7.17 -20.98 7.77
N ALA A 91 -8.14 -21.48 8.54
CA ALA A 91 -8.32 -22.91 8.76
C ALA A 91 -8.66 -23.66 7.46
N VAL A 92 -9.55 -23.07 6.64
CA VAL A 92 -9.91 -23.61 5.32
C VAL A 92 -8.69 -23.58 4.40
N ALA A 93 -7.97 -22.46 4.39
CA ALA A 93 -6.77 -22.29 3.57
C ALA A 93 -5.67 -23.32 3.91
N GLU A 94 -5.40 -23.55 5.19
CA GLU A 94 -4.44 -24.57 5.65
C GLU A 94 -4.87 -25.99 5.26
N GLN A 95 -6.16 -26.33 5.39
CA GLN A 95 -6.68 -27.65 4.99
C GLN A 95 -6.59 -27.87 3.47
N LEU A 96 -7.02 -26.89 2.68
CA LEU A 96 -6.90 -26.93 1.23
C LEU A 96 -5.44 -27.06 0.79
N LYS A 97 -4.53 -26.33 1.45
CA LYS A 97 -3.10 -26.41 1.18
C LYS A 97 -2.53 -27.79 1.49
N ARG A 98 -2.85 -28.39 2.64
CA ARG A 98 -2.43 -29.77 2.96
C ARG A 98 -2.89 -30.78 1.89
N SER A 99 -4.13 -30.66 1.43
CA SER A 99 -4.67 -31.51 0.36
C SER A 99 -3.96 -31.27 -0.98
N ALA A 100 -3.73 -29.99 -1.34
CA ALA A 100 -3.05 -29.63 -2.57
C ALA A 100 -1.58 -30.07 -2.57
N ASP A 101 -0.86 -29.88 -1.47
CA ASP A 101 0.53 -30.29 -1.28
C ASP A 101 0.64 -31.83 -1.41
N SER A 102 -0.32 -32.58 -0.83
CA SER A 102 -0.37 -34.04 -0.95
C SER A 102 -0.66 -34.53 -2.37
N THR A 103 -1.37 -33.75 -3.19
CA THR A 103 -1.81 -34.17 -4.53
C THR A 103 -0.83 -33.73 -5.61
N TYR A 104 -0.33 -32.50 -5.48
CA TYR A 104 0.43 -31.83 -6.53
C TYR A 104 1.85 -31.48 -6.12
N GLY A 105 2.22 -31.60 -4.84
CA GLY A 105 3.52 -31.16 -4.35
C GLY A 105 3.65 -29.64 -4.25
N ASN A 106 4.85 -29.19 -3.89
CA ASN A 106 5.15 -27.80 -3.59
C ASN A 106 5.51 -26.95 -4.82
N GLN A 107 5.60 -27.53 -6.02
CA GLN A 107 6.04 -26.77 -7.19
C GLN A 107 5.08 -25.65 -7.58
N PHE A 108 3.82 -25.69 -7.16
CA PHE A 108 2.81 -24.67 -7.47
C PHE A 108 2.70 -23.54 -6.43
N TRP A 109 3.53 -23.57 -5.38
CA TRP A 109 3.58 -22.48 -4.41
C TRP A 109 4.02 -21.20 -5.11
N THR A 110 3.28 -20.12 -4.86
CA THR A 110 3.66 -18.80 -5.39
C THR A 110 4.38 -17.97 -4.35
N PRO A 111 5.22 -17.01 -4.79
CA PRO A 111 5.79 -16.03 -3.90
C PRO A 111 4.72 -15.30 -3.08
N GLN A 112 3.58 -14.95 -3.69
CA GLN A 112 2.48 -14.27 -3.02
C GLN A 112 1.84 -15.15 -1.95
N LEU A 113 1.51 -16.41 -2.27
CA LEU A 113 0.94 -17.35 -1.32
C LEU A 113 1.87 -17.58 -0.12
N LEU A 114 3.16 -17.86 -0.39
CA LEU A 114 4.14 -18.07 0.66
C LEU A 114 4.30 -16.82 1.54
N PHE A 115 4.29 -15.63 0.93
CA PHE A 115 4.41 -14.39 1.70
C PHE A 115 3.19 -14.16 2.60
N ILE A 116 1.96 -14.33 2.09
CA ILE A 116 0.76 -14.11 2.92
C ILE A 116 0.61 -15.18 4.01
N GLU A 117 0.97 -16.42 3.73
CA GLU A 117 1.00 -17.51 4.73
C GLU A 117 2.02 -17.19 5.84
N ALA A 118 3.21 -16.71 5.47
CA ALA A 118 4.21 -16.30 6.44
C ALA A 118 3.74 -15.13 7.31
N VAL A 119 3.13 -14.10 6.72
CA VAL A 119 2.58 -12.95 7.47
C VAL A 119 1.49 -13.39 8.45
N TYR A 120 0.63 -14.33 8.05
CA TYR A 120 -0.33 -14.96 8.97
C TYR A 120 0.37 -15.70 10.12
N TYR A 121 1.38 -16.54 9.85
CA TYR A 121 2.11 -17.21 10.93
C TYR A 121 2.81 -16.22 11.87
N VAL A 122 3.35 -15.13 11.34
CA VAL A 122 3.94 -14.03 12.13
C VAL A 122 2.91 -13.38 13.05
N SER A 123 1.69 -13.14 12.56
CA SER A 123 0.62 -12.54 13.37
C SER A 123 0.15 -13.48 14.49
N GLN A 124 0.25 -14.79 14.28
CA GLN A 124 -0.05 -15.83 15.28
C GLN A 124 1.14 -16.18 16.20
N ARG A 125 2.27 -15.44 16.12
CA ARG A 125 3.54 -15.75 16.81
C ARG A 125 4.05 -17.19 16.54
N ARG A 126 3.67 -17.79 15.41
CA ARG A 126 4.15 -19.10 14.93
C ARG A 126 5.46 -18.93 14.17
N ASP A 127 6.47 -18.40 14.87
CA ASP A 127 7.72 -17.94 14.26
C ASP A 127 8.50 -19.05 13.53
N SER A 128 8.48 -20.28 14.04
CA SER A 128 9.13 -21.41 13.34
C SER A 128 8.47 -21.72 12.00
N SER A 129 7.14 -21.69 11.92
CA SER A 129 6.38 -21.88 10.68
C SER A 129 6.63 -20.73 9.72
N ALA A 130 6.59 -19.48 10.21
CA ALA A 130 6.88 -18.30 9.41
C ALA A 130 8.29 -18.35 8.79
N LEU A 131 9.32 -18.63 9.61
CA LEU A 131 10.70 -18.74 9.15
C LEU A 131 10.87 -19.82 8.08
N LYS A 132 10.22 -20.98 8.25
CA LYS A 132 10.23 -22.03 7.23
C LYS A 132 9.68 -21.52 5.91
N VAL A 133 8.48 -20.95 5.91
CA VAL A 133 7.80 -20.48 4.69
C VAL A 133 8.57 -19.34 4.00
N LEU A 134 9.16 -18.43 4.77
CA LEU A 134 9.96 -17.33 4.21
C LEU A 134 11.28 -17.82 3.58
N ARG A 135 11.90 -18.84 4.16
CA ARG A 135 13.07 -19.51 3.58
C ARG A 135 12.70 -20.27 2.31
N ASP A 136 11.55 -20.95 2.30
CA ASP A 136 11.01 -21.61 1.11
C ASP A 136 10.74 -20.57 -0.01
N LEU A 137 10.16 -19.41 0.31
CA LEU A 137 9.99 -18.31 -0.64
C LEU A 137 11.33 -17.86 -1.24
N SER A 138 12.35 -17.72 -0.39
CA SER A 138 13.67 -17.24 -0.81
C SER A 138 14.43 -18.27 -1.65
N SER A 139 14.30 -19.56 -1.33
CA SER A 139 14.98 -20.64 -2.04
C SER A 139 14.32 -20.99 -3.37
N LEU A 140 12.98 -21.04 -3.41
CA LEU A 140 12.19 -21.45 -4.59
C LEU A 140 12.02 -20.33 -5.61
N HIS A 141 12.06 -19.06 -5.18
CA HIS A 141 11.75 -17.91 -6.03
C HIS A 141 12.85 -16.86 -6.03
N GLN A 142 14.10 -17.31 -6.21
CA GLN A 142 15.26 -16.45 -6.29
C GLN A 142 15.05 -15.30 -7.30
N GLY A 143 15.39 -14.07 -6.88
CA GLY A 143 15.22 -12.86 -7.69
C GLY A 143 13.79 -12.31 -7.76
N HIS A 144 12.79 -12.94 -7.13
CA HIS A 144 11.45 -12.36 -7.04
C HIS A 144 11.43 -11.12 -6.12
N VAL A 145 10.57 -10.14 -6.44
CA VAL A 145 10.47 -8.86 -5.70
C VAL A 145 10.07 -9.01 -4.22
N LEU A 146 9.49 -10.16 -3.85
CA LEU A 146 9.15 -10.49 -2.46
C LEU A 146 10.34 -11.04 -1.67
N VAL A 147 11.43 -11.49 -2.31
CA VAL A 147 12.59 -12.07 -1.60
C VAL A 147 13.24 -11.06 -0.64
N PRO A 148 13.53 -9.81 -1.03
CA PRO A 148 14.07 -8.83 -0.08
C PRO A 148 13.14 -8.58 1.11
N LYS A 149 11.82 -8.56 0.86
CA LYS A 149 10.81 -8.39 1.91
C LYS A 149 10.74 -9.59 2.84
N ALA A 150 10.86 -10.80 2.31
CA ALA A 150 10.91 -12.03 3.08
C ALA A 150 12.17 -12.08 3.97
N ASN A 151 13.33 -11.70 3.43
CA ASN A 151 14.58 -11.62 4.19
C ASN A 151 14.52 -10.59 5.32
N ALA A 152 13.94 -9.42 5.07
CA ALA A 152 13.71 -8.43 6.12
C ALA A 152 12.78 -8.97 7.22
N LEU A 153 11.74 -9.70 6.85
CA LEU A 153 10.84 -10.32 7.82
C LEU A 153 11.51 -11.45 8.61
N ILE A 154 12.40 -12.23 7.98
CA ILE A 154 13.24 -13.22 8.68
C ILE A 154 14.09 -12.55 9.77
N ASP A 155 14.78 -11.44 9.46
CA ASP A 155 15.60 -10.71 10.44
C ASP A 155 14.74 -10.21 11.62
N VAL A 156 13.57 -9.63 11.32
CA VAL A 156 12.61 -9.18 12.34
C VAL A 156 12.17 -10.32 13.25
N ILE A 157 11.83 -11.49 12.68
CA ILE A 157 11.39 -12.65 13.47
C ILE A 157 12.55 -13.18 14.34
N GLN A 158 13.75 -13.30 13.79
CA GLN A 158 14.93 -13.77 14.54
C GLN A 158 15.24 -12.88 15.74
N ARG A 159 14.98 -11.57 15.61
CA ARG A 159 15.23 -10.56 16.63
C ARG A 159 13.97 -10.14 17.39
N ARG A 160 12.85 -10.85 17.22
CA ARG A 160 11.54 -10.44 17.76
C ARG A 160 11.59 -10.17 19.26
N LYS A 161 12.24 -11.04 20.04
CA LYS A 161 12.33 -10.89 21.50
C LYS A 161 13.08 -9.61 21.89
N GLU A 162 14.16 -9.29 21.20
CA GLU A 162 14.95 -8.07 21.44
C GLU A 162 14.15 -6.83 21.06
N ILE A 163 13.50 -6.85 19.89
CA ILE A 163 12.65 -5.75 19.41
C ILE A 163 11.49 -5.52 20.38
N GLU A 164 10.77 -6.56 20.78
CA GLU A 164 9.62 -6.42 21.69
C GLU A 164 10.04 -5.93 23.08
N ARG A 165 11.18 -6.42 23.60
CA ARG A 165 11.75 -5.92 24.86
C ARG A 165 12.10 -4.44 24.74
N TYR A 166 12.86 -4.06 23.71
CA TYR A 166 13.23 -2.68 23.46
C TYR A 166 12.01 -1.76 23.37
N LEU A 167 10.98 -2.14 22.61
CA LEU A 167 9.75 -1.36 22.46
C LEU A 167 8.93 -1.27 23.75
N THR A 168 8.95 -2.30 24.59
CA THR A 168 8.28 -2.32 25.91
C THR A 168 9.00 -1.39 26.88
N ASP A 169 10.33 -1.47 26.92
CA ASP A 169 11.18 -0.66 27.79
C ASP A 169 11.16 0.82 27.37
N LEU A 170 10.96 1.11 26.08
CA LEU A 170 10.88 2.48 25.56
C LEU A 170 9.59 3.23 25.93
N GLN A 171 8.67 2.63 26.69
CA GLN A 171 7.33 3.16 26.95
C GLN A 171 6.66 3.73 25.69
N ILE A 172 6.73 3.01 24.57
CA ILE A 172 5.93 3.39 23.40
C ILE A 172 4.48 3.10 23.75
N THR A 173 3.73 4.15 24.06
CA THR A 173 2.27 4.11 24.07
C THR A 173 1.85 3.61 22.70
N ARG A 174 1.39 2.36 22.59
CA ARG A 174 0.72 1.91 21.38
C ARG A 174 -0.53 2.78 21.29
N TYR A 175 -0.57 3.67 20.31
CA TYR A 175 -1.81 4.32 19.94
C TYR A 175 -2.76 3.21 19.50
N ASN A 176 -3.72 2.89 20.36
CA ASN A 176 -4.91 2.19 19.92
C ASN A 176 -5.49 3.02 18.77
N ASP A 177 -5.78 2.39 17.64
CA ASP A 177 -6.15 3.02 16.37
C ASP A 177 -7.48 3.84 16.43
N GLU A 178 -8.05 4.08 17.62
CA GLU A 178 -9.24 4.91 17.84
C GLU A 178 -8.94 6.31 18.41
N ASP A 179 -7.73 6.62 18.89
CA ASP A 179 -7.38 7.94 19.45
C ASP A 179 -6.02 8.49 18.95
N THR A 180 -5.78 8.45 17.63
CA THR A 180 -4.50 8.87 17.00
C THR A 180 -4.41 10.37 16.67
N VAL A 181 -4.93 11.27 17.53
CA VAL A 181 -4.78 12.73 17.33
C VAL A 181 -3.75 13.38 18.28
N SER A 182 -3.30 12.71 19.34
CA SER A 182 -2.61 13.42 20.45
C SER A 182 -1.13 13.09 20.70
N TYR A 183 -0.39 12.43 19.79
CA TYR A 183 1.03 12.10 20.05
C TYR A 183 2.05 12.49 19.00
N ILE A 184 1.61 13.02 17.86
CA ILE A 184 2.53 13.59 16.87
C ILE A 184 2.89 15.05 17.23
N ALA A 185 2.26 15.64 18.27
CA ALA A 185 2.50 17.01 18.71
C ALA A 185 3.61 17.19 19.78
N GLN A 186 4.33 16.13 20.18
CA GLN A 186 5.40 16.23 21.20
C GLN A 186 6.83 15.90 20.71
N GLN A 187 7.07 15.81 19.39
CA GLN A 187 8.43 15.71 18.84
C GLN A 187 8.76 16.80 17.81
N LEU A 188 8.37 18.02 18.14
CA LEU A 188 9.00 19.24 17.63
C LEU A 188 9.64 20.00 18.78
N GLU A 189 10.57 19.36 19.49
CA GLU A 189 11.62 20.12 20.18
C GLU A 189 12.84 20.16 19.24
N PRO A 190 13.37 21.35 18.94
CA PRO A 190 14.57 21.47 18.12
C PRO A 190 15.74 20.76 18.83
N PRO A 191 16.70 20.19 18.07
CA PRO A 191 17.85 19.54 18.67
C PRO A 191 18.58 20.54 19.57
N LYS A 192 18.68 20.23 20.87
CA LYS A 192 19.57 20.95 21.78
C LYS A 192 20.99 20.71 21.29
N VAL A 193 21.58 21.76 20.69
CA VAL A 193 22.99 21.81 20.36
C VAL A 193 23.78 21.73 21.65
N ILE A 194 24.45 20.60 21.90
CA ILE A 194 25.45 20.48 22.96
C ILE A 194 26.72 21.15 22.43
N ILE A 195 26.92 22.42 22.77
CA ILE A 195 28.20 23.09 22.56
C ILE A 195 29.08 22.75 23.77
N ASN A 196 30.05 21.86 23.58
CA ASN A 196 31.19 21.76 24.48
C ASN A 196 31.99 23.06 24.35
N GLN A 197 32.00 23.90 25.40
CA GLN A 197 32.97 24.98 25.52
C GLN A 197 33.96 24.61 26.64
N ALA A 198 35.21 24.41 26.24
CA ALA A 198 36.34 24.60 27.15
C ALA A 198 36.40 26.09 27.56
N PRO A 199 36.83 26.41 28.79
CA PRO A 199 36.67 27.76 29.34
C PRO A 199 37.75 28.71 28.82
N ILE A 200 37.51 30.02 28.98
CA ILE A 200 38.38 31.07 29.58
C ILE A 200 38.12 32.46 28.92
N VAL A 201 38.08 33.46 29.82
CA VAL A 201 38.28 34.94 29.70
C VAL A 201 37.07 35.87 29.46
N LYS A 202 36.89 36.77 30.44
CA LYS A 202 35.99 37.94 30.51
C LYS A 202 36.57 39.18 29.82
N LYS A 203 35.66 40.14 29.52
CA LYS A 203 35.79 41.59 29.19
C LYS A 203 35.38 41.86 27.72
N ASP A 204 34.69 42.94 27.36
CA ASP A 204 34.09 44.07 28.08
C ASP A 204 32.92 44.61 27.22
N SER A 205 32.10 45.43 27.86
CA SER A 205 30.94 46.20 27.42
C SER A 205 31.04 46.88 26.04
N VAL A 206 29.94 46.92 25.26
CA VAL A 206 29.33 48.17 24.69
C VAL A 206 27.86 47.88 24.31
N ILE A 207 26.98 48.76 24.76
CA ILE A 207 25.55 48.87 24.47
C ILE A 207 25.35 49.58 23.13
N ALA A 208 24.53 49.04 22.22
CA ALA A 208 23.95 49.79 21.11
C ALA A 208 22.50 49.36 20.88
N VAL A 209 21.62 50.35 20.97
CA VAL A 209 20.16 50.28 20.91
C VAL A 209 19.69 50.05 19.48
N ALA A 210 18.80 49.06 19.27
CA ALA A 210 18.04 48.88 18.04
C ALA A 210 16.53 49.13 18.31
N PRO A 211 15.79 49.75 17.37
CA PRO A 211 14.44 50.23 17.59
C PRO A 211 13.42 49.09 17.65
N THR A 212 12.48 49.22 18.59
CA THR A 212 11.36 48.32 18.85
C THR A 212 10.27 48.46 17.78
N ILE A 213 10.02 47.40 17.02
CA ILE A 213 8.78 47.22 16.27
C ILE A 213 7.75 46.65 17.24
N LYS A 214 6.71 47.44 17.55
CA LYS A 214 5.51 47.00 18.26
C LYS A 214 4.75 46.02 17.35
N VAL A 215 4.56 44.79 17.82
CA VAL A 215 3.56 43.87 17.28
C VAL A 215 2.39 43.89 18.26
N GLU A 216 1.29 44.52 17.85
CA GLU A 216 0.03 44.42 18.56
C GLU A 216 -0.48 42.97 18.50
N PRO A 217 -0.98 42.39 19.61
CA PRO A 217 -1.56 41.06 19.59
C PRO A 217 -2.88 41.12 18.81
N VAL A 218 -2.93 40.48 17.64
CA VAL A 218 -4.20 40.19 16.97
C VAL A 218 -4.96 39.20 17.85
N ALA A 219 -5.97 39.70 18.54
CA ALA A 219 -6.91 38.92 19.33
C ALA A 219 -7.57 37.86 18.44
N ILE A 220 -7.30 36.59 18.74
CA ILE A 220 -8.04 35.47 18.17
C ILE A 220 -9.46 35.56 18.71
N LYS A 221 -10.40 35.97 17.85
CA LYS A 221 -11.82 35.79 18.15
C LYS A 221 -12.09 34.29 18.24
N LYS A 222 -12.53 33.86 19.43
CA LYS A 222 -13.22 32.58 19.64
C LYS A 222 -14.51 32.64 18.84
N ASP A 223 -14.49 32.16 17.60
CA ASP A 223 -15.72 31.91 16.88
C ASP A 223 -16.33 30.62 17.41
N THR A 224 -17.50 30.82 17.99
CA THR A 224 -18.51 29.89 18.45
C THR A 224 -18.55 28.62 17.62
N ILE A 225 -18.54 27.48 18.32
CA ILE A 225 -18.83 26.14 17.80
C ILE A 225 -20.12 26.23 16.96
N THR A 226 -19.97 26.16 15.65
CA THR A 226 -21.11 25.98 14.76
C THR A 226 -21.70 24.60 14.96
N ILE A 227 -22.99 24.61 15.29
CA ILE A 227 -23.93 23.49 15.35
C ILE A 227 -23.69 22.54 14.17
N GLY A 228 -23.64 21.23 14.47
CA GLY A 228 -23.31 20.17 13.54
C GLY A 228 -24.07 20.26 12.22
N LYS A 229 -23.32 20.36 11.12
CA LYS A 229 -23.85 20.17 9.77
C LYS A 229 -24.58 18.82 9.72
N PRO A 230 -25.83 18.75 9.22
CA PRO A 230 -26.52 17.47 9.03
C PRO A 230 -25.62 16.54 8.22
N ALA A 231 -25.51 15.27 8.64
CA ALA A 231 -24.79 14.25 7.88
C ALA A 231 -25.28 14.28 6.43
N GLU A 232 -24.38 14.52 5.47
CA GLU A 232 -24.75 14.49 4.07
C GLU A 232 -25.34 13.10 3.76
N THR A 233 -26.53 13.05 3.18
CA THR A 233 -27.23 11.79 2.87
C THR A 233 -27.03 11.37 1.40
N THR A 234 -26.48 12.28 0.59
CA THR A 234 -26.26 12.12 -0.85
C THR A 234 -24.81 12.39 -1.19
N TYR A 235 -24.31 11.69 -2.21
CA TYR A 235 -22.97 11.92 -2.71
C TYR A 235 -22.94 13.20 -3.54
N THR A 236 -21.91 14.02 -3.33
CA THR A 236 -21.74 15.30 -4.03
C THR A 236 -20.70 15.23 -5.15
N PHE A 237 -19.72 14.32 -5.05
CA PHE A 237 -18.63 14.15 -6.04
C PHE A 237 -17.90 15.46 -6.37
N ASN A 238 -17.85 16.38 -5.39
CA ASN A 238 -17.25 17.69 -5.56
C ASN A 238 -15.73 17.62 -5.35
N LEU A 239 -14.96 17.64 -6.45
CA LEU A 239 -13.50 17.54 -6.44
C LEU A 239 -12.79 18.72 -5.77
N ALA A 240 -13.44 19.86 -5.52
CA ALA A 240 -12.83 21.00 -4.84
C ALA A 240 -12.69 20.81 -3.32
N ASN A 241 -13.41 19.84 -2.75
CA ASN A 241 -13.31 19.52 -1.33
C ASN A 241 -12.02 18.74 -1.04
N PRO A 242 -11.52 18.71 0.22
CA PRO A 242 -10.44 17.80 0.58
C PRO A 242 -10.75 16.34 0.25
N HIS A 243 -9.78 15.62 -0.33
CA HIS A 243 -9.93 14.23 -0.78
C HIS A 243 -8.91 13.30 -0.17
N TYR A 244 -9.29 12.04 0.00
CA TYR A 244 -8.35 10.96 0.19
C TYR A 244 -8.01 10.29 -1.14
N ALA A 245 -6.73 9.95 -1.31
CA ALA A 245 -6.37 8.87 -2.21
C ALA A 245 -6.61 7.55 -1.47
N VAL A 246 -7.30 6.61 -2.10
CA VAL A 246 -7.78 5.41 -1.41
C VAL A 246 -7.32 4.16 -2.13
N VAL A 247 -6.82 3.21 -1.34
CA VAL A 247 -6.67 1.80 -1.75
C VAL A 247 -7.86 1.05 -1.21
N TRP A 248 -8.81 0.73 -2.08
CA TRP A 248 -9.94 -0.10 -1.72
C TRP A 248 -9.54 -1.57 -1.79
N LEU A 249 -9.55 -2.23 -0.64
CA LEU A 249 -9.24 -3.65 -0.48
C LEU A 249 -10.53 -4.48 -0.48
N LYS A 250 -10.55 -5.54 -1.31
CA LYS A 250 -11.71 -6.38 -1.57
C LYS A 250 -11.54 -7.75 -0.94
N LYS A 251 -12.34 -8.06 0.09
CA LYS A 251 -12.28 -9.31 0.87
C LYS A 251 -10.86 -9.61 1.35
N VAL A 252 -10.25 -8.64 2.03
CA VAL A 252 -8.88 -8.74 2.57
C VAL A 252 -8.95 -8.67 4.10
N ASP A 253 -8.39 -9.66 4.77
CA ASP A 253 -8.34 -9.75 6.23
C ASP A 253 -7.51 -8.62 6.85
N GLY A 254 -7.84 -8.27 8.10
CA GLY A 254 -7.22 -7.18 8.85
C GLY A 254 -5.69 -7.27 8.93
N VAL A 255 -5.12 -8.48 9.00
CA VAL A 255 -3.66 -8.66 8.98
C VAL A 255 -3.04 -8.09 7.69
N PHE A 256 -3.64 -8.38 6.55
CA PHE A 256 -3.15 -7.92 5.24
C PHE A 256 -3.55 -6.47 4.92
N VAL A 257 -4.66 -5.98 5.49
CA VAL A 257 -4.99 -4.54 5.50
C VAL A 257 -3.89 -3.77 6.23
N ASN A 258 -3.48 -4.22 7.41
CA ASN A 258 -2.41 -3.59 8.18
C ASN A 258 -1.06 -3.66 7.46
N GLU A 259 -0.74 -4.79 6.83
CA GLU A 259 0.47 -4.88 6.01
C GLU A 259 0.42 -3.94 4.79
N THR A 260 -0.76 -3.71 4.22
CA THR A 260 -0.97 -2.71 3.16
C THR A 260 -0.69 -1.30 3.67
N LYS A 261 -1.32 -0.89 4.78
CA LYS A 261 -1.06 0.41 5.45
C LYS A 261 0.44 0.59 5.71
N ASN A 262 1.09 -0.39 6.32
CA ASN A 262 2.52 -0.34 6.63
C ASN A 262 3.40 -0.18 5.38
N SER A 263 3.04 -0.83 4.28
CA SER A 263 3.81 -0.75 3.06
C SER A 263 3.66 0.57 2.33
N PHE A 264 2.45 1.15 2.30
CA PHE A 264 2.26 2.52 1.82
C PHE A 264 2.96 3.53 2.73
N THR A 265 2.95 3.34 4.05
CA THR A 265 3.70 4.20 4.99
C THR A 265 5.19 4.20 4.67
N ARG A 266 5.80 3.02 4.45
CA ARG A 266 7.21 2.91 4.07
C ARG A 266 7.50 3.57 2.73
N TYR A 267 6.68 3.30 1.72
CA TYR A 267 6.83 3.89 0.39
C TYR A 267 6.73 5.42 0.44
N ASN A 268 5.78 5.96 1.21
CA ASN A 268 5.57 7.40 1.33
C ASN A 268 6.70 8.10 2.07
N ARG A 269 7.26 7.46 3.10
CA ARG A 269 8.48 7.97 3.75
C ARG A 269 9.68 8.03 2.80
N GLU A 270 9.77 7.12 1.83
CA GLU A 270 10.85 7.11 0.84
C GLU A 270 10.63 8.13 -0.28
N LYS A 271 9.41 8.23 -0.83
CA LYS A 271 9.12 8.97 -2.07
C LYS A 271 8.40 10.30 -1.89
N PHE A 272 7.74 10.48 -0.76
CA PHE A 272 6.96 11.66 -0.40
C PHE A 272 7.40 12.20 0.97
N TYR A 273 8.70 12.12 1.28
CA TYR A 273 9.28 12.48 2.58
C TYR A 273 8.99 13.93 3.02
N ASN A 274 8.72 14.82 2.07
CA ASN A 274 8.36 16.22 2.28
C ASN A 274 6.86 16.45 2.46
N GLN A 275 6.05 15.39 2.42
CA GLN A 275 4.60 15.44 2.59
C GLN A 275 4.19 14.52 3.75
N PRO A 276 3.68 15.06 4.87
CA PRO A 276 3.17 14.24 5.94
C PRO A 276 1.82 13.61 5.53
N LEU A 277 1.88 12.47 4.84
CA LEU A 277 0.70 11.74 4.40
C LEU A 277 0.26 10.76 5.49
N ALA A 278 -0.78 11.12 6.23
CA ALA A 278 -1.42 10.20 7.17
C ALA A 278 -2.07 9.03 6.40
N ILE A 279 -2.02 7.84 6.99
CA ILE A 279 -2.63 6.63 6.43
C ILE A 279 -3.48 5.95 7.48
N THR A 280 -4.77 5.78 7.19
CA THR A 280 -5.74 5.16 8.11
C THR A 280 -6.53 4.07 7.41
N ASN A 281 -7.00 3.09 8.19
CA ASN A 281 -7.86 2.03 7.69
C ASN A 281 -9.30 2.35 8.07
N ASN A 282 -10.23 2.17 7.15
CA ASN A 282 -11.65 2.35 7.37
C ASN A 282 -12.41 1.14 6.83
N LYS A 283 -12.83 0.24 7.74
CA LYS A 283 -13.62 -0.95 7.37
C LYS A 283 -15.05 -0.50 7.08
N ILE A 284 -15.51 -0.73 5.84
CA ILE A 284 -16.85 -0.36 5.39
C ILE A 284 -17.82 -1.52 5.67
N ASN A 285 -17.42 -2.73 5.28
CA ASN A 285 -18.14 -3.98 5.52
C ASN A 285 -17.13 -5.16 5.44
N ASP A 286 -17.61 -6.40 5.55
CA ASP A 286 -16.73 -7.58 5.54
C ASP A 286 -16.03 -7.84 4.19
N SER A 287 -16.54 -7.26 3.11
CA SER A 287 -15.97 -7.36 1.77
C SER A 287 -15.15 -6.14 1.35
N ALA A 288 -15.18 -5.05 2.12
CA ALA A 288 -14.59 -3.78 1.72
C ALA A 288 -13.93 -3.03 2.88
N THR A 289 -12.63 -2.81 2.74
CA THR A 289 -11.84 -1.94 3.63
C THR A 289 -11.11 -0.89 2.80
N LEU A 290 -11.17 0.36 3.23
CA LEU A 290 -10.48 1.47 2.58
C LEU A 290 -9.19 1.79 3.35
N VAL A 291 -8.06 1.80 2.67
CA VAL A 291 -6.83 2.39 3.19
C VAL A 291 -6.77 3.82 2.66
N LEU A 292 -7.07 4.78 3.52
CA LEU A 292 -7.15 6.21 3.22
C LEU A 292 -5.76 6.83 3.35
N ILE A 293 -5.34 7.61 2.36
CA ILE A 293 -4.06 8.33 2.33
C ILE A 293 -4.37 9.82 2.13
N GLY A 294 -3.84 10.67 3.01
CA GLY A 294 -4.11 12.11 3.00
C GLY A 294 -4.72 12.61 4.33
N PRO A 295 -5.59 13.63 4.32
CA PRO A 295 -6.26 14.21 3.15
C PRO A 295 -5.33 15.08 2.28
N PHE A 296 -5.67 15.18 1.00
CA PHE A 296 -5.15 16.15 0.04
C PHE A 296 -6.09 17.35 -0.05
N ASN A 297 -5.58 18.49 -0.52
CA ASN A 297 -6.35 19.73 -0.64
C ASN A 297 -7.61 19.59 -1.51
N ASP A 298 -7.51 18.78 -2.57
CA ASP A 298 -8.58 18.56 -3.53
C ASP A 298 -8.45 17.17 -4.20
N GLY A 299 -9.46 16.82 -5.00
CA GLY A 299 -9.51 15.56 -5.74
C GLY A 299 -8.48 15.45 -6.85
N LEU A 300 -7.97 16.58 -7.37
CA LEU A 300 -6.90 16.57 -8.37
C LEU A 300 -5.58 16.14 -7.72
N ALA A 301 -5.21 16.74 -6.59
CA ALA A 301 -4.01 16.38 -5.84
C ALA A 301 -4.04 14.91 -5.38
N ALA A 302 -5.18 14.41 -4.91
CA ALA A 302 -5.36 12.99 -4.59
C ALA A 302 -5.18 12.09 -5.83
N SER A 303 -5.72 12.50 -6.98
CA SER A 303 -5.58 11.76 -8.24
C SER A 303 -4.14 11.76 -8.75
N GLU A 304 -3.42 12.88 -8.65
CA GLU A 304 -2.00 12.96 -9.00
C GLU A 304 -1.14 12.03 -8.15
N TYR A 305 -1.43 11.93 -6.86
CA TYR A 305 -0.78 10.97 -5.99
C TYR A 305 -1.07 9.53 -6.46
N ILE A 306 -2.34 9.17 -6.72
CA ILE A 306 -2.71 7.85 -7.26
C ILE A 306 -1.96 7.55 -8.56
N ASN A 307 -1.89 8.50 -9.49
CA ASN A 307 -1.20 8.33 -10.77
C ASN A 307 0.30 7.99 -10.60
N LYS A 308 0.93 8.45 -9.51
CA LYS A 308 2.32 8.13 -9.17
C LYS A 308 2.47 6.75 -8.53
N ILE A 309 1.53 6.34 -7.67
CA ILE A 309 1.63 5.07 -6.92
C ILE A 309 1.07 3.86 -7.67
N LYS A 310 -0.01 4.05 -8.44
CA LYS A 310 -0.74 2.98 -9.13
C LYS A 310 0.18 2.15 -10.04
N PRO A 311 1.10 2.74 -10.85
CA PRO A 311 2.01 1.97 -11.70
C PRO A 311 2.93 1.04 -10.92
N VAL A 312 3.35 1.42 -9.71
CA VAL A 312 4.35 0.69 -8.91
C VAL A 312 3.74 -0.11 -7.75
N ALA A 313 2.42 -0.09 -7.61
CA ALA A 313 1.74 -0.74 -6.50
C ALA A 313 1.95 -2.26 -6.49
N ALA A 314 1.65 -2.93 -7.61
CA ALA A 314 1.74 -4.39 -7.73
C ALA A 314 3.17 -4.94 -7.63
N SER A 315 4.19 -4.12 -7.87
CA SER A 315 5.58 -4.54 -7.97
C SER A 315 6.41 -4.17 -6.75
N ARG A 316 6.10 -3.03 -6.12
CA ARG A 316 6.94 -2.43 -5.07
C ARG A 316 6.19 -2.21 -3.77
N ILE A 317 4.94 -1.77 -3.81
CA ILE A 317 4.22 -1.38 -2.60
C ILE A 317 3.48 -2.58 -1.99
N ILE A 318 2.68 -3.28 -2.78
CA ILE A 318 1.84 -4.41 -2.36
C ILE A 318 2.06 -5.68 -3.21
N PRO A 319 3.31 -6.14 -3.41
CA PRO A 319 3.60 -7.27 -4.32
C PRO A 319 3.04 -8.64 -3.89
N TRP A 320 2.49 -8.76 -2.68
CA TRP A 320 1.81 -9.96 -2.23
C TRP A 320 0.32 -9.97 -2.59
N LEU A 321 -0.23 -8.82 -3.00
CA LEU A 321 -1.65 -8.66 -3.26
C LEU A 321 -1.93 -8.78 -4.76
N GLN A 322 -2.83 -9.70 -5.14
CA GLN A 322 -3.27 -9.85 -6.52
C GLN A 322 -4.09 -8.63 -6.97
N GLY A 323 -4.01 -8.28 -8.26
CA GLY A 323 -4.60 -7.06 -8.82
C GLY A 323 -6.12 -6.96 -8.68
N ASP A 324 -6.81 -8.09 -8.57
CA ASP A 324 -8.27 -8.16 -8.34
C ASP A 324 -8.66 -7.86 -6.88
N LYS A 325 -7.73 -7.94 -5.93
CA LYS A 325 -7.98 -7.70 -4.50
C LYS A 325 -7.91 -6.24 -4.09
N TYR A 326 -7.55 -5.34 -5.01
CA TYR A 326 -7.54 -3.92 -4.72
C TYR A 326 -7.94 -3.05 -5.92
N SER A 327 -8.32 -1.82 -5.63
CA SER A 327 -8.54 -0.78 -6.64
C SER A 327 -8.19 0.58 -6.05
N PHE A 328 -7.85 1.54 -6.90
CA PHE A 328 -7.59 2.90 -6.47
C PHE A 328 -8.80 3.78 -6.75
N ILE A 329 -9.20 4.58 -5.77
CA ILE A 329 -10.31 5.52 -5.89
C ILE A 329 -9.92 6.83 -5.20
N VAL A 330 -10.60 7.92 -5.55
CA VAL A 330 -10.60 9.15 -4.76
C VAL A 330 -11.93 9.29 -4.06
N ILE A 331 -11.94 9.88 -2.87
CA ILE A 331 -13.18 10.18 -2.14
C ILE A 331 -13.02 11.46 -1.34
N SER A 332 -14.02 12.34 -1.42
CA SER A 332 -14.04 13.56 -0.60
C SER A 332 -14.29 13.21 0.87
N THR A 333 -13.87 14.07 1.79
CA THR A 333 -14.16 13.88 3.22
C THR A 333 -15.65 13.75 3.51
N ASN A 334 -16.50 14.43 2.73
CA ASN A 334 -17.95 14.39 2.92
C ASN A 334 -18.56 13.12 2.31
N ASP A 335 -18.16 12.74 1.10
CA ASP A 335 -18.64 11.50 0.46
C ASP A 335 -18.22 10.26 1.26
N LEU A 336 -17.07 10.33 1.97
CA LEU A 336 -16.65 9.28 2.89
C LEU A 336 -17.65 9.10 4.04
N GLN A 337 -18.21 10.18 4.60
CA GLN A 337 -19.24 10.07 5.65
C GLN A 337 -20.49 9.39 5.10
N VAL A 338 -20.94 9.77 3.91
CA VAL A 338 -22.09 9.13 3.23
C VAL A 338 -21.79 7.64 2.99
N LEU A 339 -20.56 7.30 2.57
CA LEU A 339 -20.15 5.92 2.28
C LEU A 339 -20.09 5.06 3.54
N VAL A 340 -19.60 5.59 4.66
CA VAL A 340 -19.59 4.87 5.95
C VAL A 340 -21.01 4.55 6.40
N THR A 341 -21.98 5.42 6.13
CA THR A 341 -23.40 5.17 6.42
C THR A 341 -24.01 4.14 5.46
N LYS A 342 -23.80 4.30 4.14
CA LYS A 342 -24.43 3.44 3.12
C LYS A 342 -23.78 2.07 3.00
N LYS A 343 -22.50 1.94 3.36
CA LYS A 343 -21.69 0.71 3.29
C LYS A 343 -21.62 0.04 1.91
N ASP A 344 -21.89 0.80 0.84
CA ASP A 344 -21.90 0.32 -0.53
C ASP A 344 -20.86 1.06 -1.38
N VAL A 345 -19.66 0.47 -1.46
CA VAL A 345 -18.53 1.02 -2.24
C VAL A 345 -18.79 0.93 -3.74
N GLU A 346 -19.52 -0.09 -4.20
CA GLU A 346 -19.82 -0.27 -5.63
C GLU A 346 -20.80 0.79 -6.11
N ALA A 347 -21.86 1.08 -5.33
CA ALA A 347 -22.78 2.17 -5.64
C ALA A 347 -22.07 3.53 -5.67
N TYR A 348 -21.15 3.79 -4.74
CA TYR A 348 -20.30 4.98 -4.77
C TYR A 348 -19.50 5.07 -6.07
N LEU A 349 -18.84 3.98 -6.47
CA LEU A 349 -18.03 3.95 -7.70
C LEU A 349 -18.85 4.15 -8.96
N GLN A 350 -20.03 3.54 -9.04
CA GLN A 350 -20.95 3.76 -10.15
C GLN A 350 -21.40 5.22 -10.24
N GLY A 351 -21.71 5.83 -9.09
CA GLY A 351 -22.05 7.26 -9.01
C GLY A 351 -20.89 8.15 -9.45
N LEU A 352 -19.68 7.87 -8.94
CA LEU A 352 -18.47 8.61 -9.27
C LEU A 352 -18.18 8.55 -10.78
N ARG A 353 -18.24 7.35 -11.39
CA ARG A 353 -18.07 7.14 -12.85
C ARG A 353 -19.08 7.91 -13.69
N LYS A 354 -20.34 7.97 -13.25
CA LYS A 354 -21.38 8.75 -13.93
C LYS A 354 -21.14 10.25 -13.79
N ALA A 355 -20.72 10.70 -12.62
CA ALA A 355 -20.47 12.11 -12.35
C ALA A 355 -19.21 12.65 -13.03
N ARG A 356 -18.25 11.77 -13.35
CA ARG A 356 -16.91 12.14 -13.86
C ARG A 356 -16.39 11.13 -14.90
N PRO A 357 -17.05 11.01 -16.06
CA PRO A 357 -16.68 10.04 -17.10
C PRO A 357 -15.26 10.24 -17.68
N GLU A 358 -14.69 11.44 -17.54
CA GLU A 358 -13.38 11.83 -18.06
C GLU A 358 -12.19 11.29 -17.27
N ALA A 359 -12.39 10.82 -16.04
CA ALA A 359 -11.30 10.45 -15.16
C ALA A 359 -11.11 8.92 -15.08
N ASN A 360 -9.92 8.47 -15.49
CA ASN A 360 -9.51 7.07 -15.50
C ASN A 360 -9.03 6.61 -14.12
N TRP A 361 -9.93 6.45 -13.13
CA TRP A 361 -9.57 5.86 -11.84
C TRP A 361 -9.58 4.32 -11.88
#